data_AF-A0A2N6A6T2-F1
#
_entry.id   AF-A0A2N6A6T2-F1
#
_cell.length_a   1.000
_cell.length_b   1.000
_cell.length_c   1.000
_cell.angle_alpha   90.00
_cell.angle_beta   90.00
_cell.angle_gamma   90.00
#
_symmetry.space_group_name_H-M   'P 1'
#
loop_
_entity.id
_entity.type
_entity.pdbx_description
1 polymer ?
#
loop_
_entity_poly.entity_id
_entity_poly.type
_entity_poly.pdbx_seq_one_letter_code
_entity_poly.pdbx_strand_id
1 'polypeptide(L)'
;MIGGGTKIKNIISVAKKQLRLPAVLGTNSNIDSVIDKVNETEFLNALGLVAWGSQVYNGGSGLRMPGGAIVEKGVEKLKKMFKSLVP
;
A
#
# COMPACT_ATOMS: atom_id res chain seq x y z
N MET A 1 6.84 9.96 -7.71
CA MET A 1 5.91 10.43 -6.66
C MET A 1 4.51 9.94 -6.98
N ILE A 2 3.80 9.38 -6.01
CA ILE A 2 2.43 8.86 -6.14
C ILE A 2 1.59 9.30 -4.92
N GLY A 3 0.27 9.08 -4.96
CA GLY A 3 -0.68 9.53 -3.93
C GLY A 3 -1.30 10.90 -4.22
N GLY A 4 -2.27 11.34 -3.42
CA GLY A 4 -3.00 12.60 -3.68
C GLY A 4 -2.16 13.88 -3.55
N GLY A 5 -1.04 13.84 -2.83
CA GLY A 5 -0.14 15.00 -2.65
C GLY A 5 0.56 15.44 -3.94
N THR A 6 0.52 14.62 -4.99
CA THR A 6 1.05 14.97 -6.32
C THR A 6 0.25 16.07 -7.01
N LYS A 7 -1.00 16.31 -6.60
CA LYS A 7 -1.87 17.35 -7.17
C LYS A 7 -1.45 18.78 -6.79
N ILE A 8 -0.52 18.93 -5.84
CA ILE A 8 0.03 20.22 -5.48
C ILE A 8 0.85 20.77 -6.66
N LYS A 9 0.48 21.97 -7.12
CA LYS A 9 1.17 22.63 -8.23
C LYS A 9 2.66 22.78 -7.91
N ASN A 10 3.50 22.48 -8.91
CA ASN A 10 4.97 22.57 -8.82
C ASN A 10 5.65 21.66 -7.80
N ILE A 11 4.97 20.65 -7.24
CA ILE A 11 5.55 19.74 -6.25
C ILE A 11 6.83 19.06 -6.75
N ILE A 12 6.90 18.72 -8.05
CA ILE A 12 8.09 18.12 -8.66
C ILE A 12 9.28 19.08 -8.67
N SER A 13 9.06 20.36 -9.01
CA SER A 13 10.12 21.37 -9.01
C SER A 13 10.67 21.61 -7.61
N VAL A 14 9.78 21.65 -6.61
CA VAL A 14 10.18 21.77 -5.20
C VAL A 14 10.96 20.53 -4.75
N ALA A 15 10.49 19.32 -5.06
CA ALA A 15 11.17 18.09 -4.72
C ALA A 15 12.59 18.03 -5.33
N LYS A 16 12.73 18.36 -6.63
CA LYS A 16 14.04 18.44 -7.29
C LYS A 16 14.98 19.43 -6.61
N LYS A 17 14.47 20.62 -6.25
CA LYS A 17 15.25 21.67 -5.59
C LYS A 17 15.71 21.27 -4.20
N GLN A 18 14.81 20.72 -3.38
CA GLN A 18 15.09 20.42 -1.97
C GLN A 18 15.89 19.13 -1.79
N LEU A 19 15.53 18.08 -2.54
CA LEU A 19 16.20 16.79 -2.42
C LEU A 19 17.54 16.76 -3.20
N ARG A 20 17.74 17.73 -4.12
CA ARG A 20 18.88 17.77 -5.06
C ARG A 20 19.01 16.47 -5.88
N LEU A 21 17.87 15.83 -6.15
CA LEU A 21 17.77 14.56 -6.87
C LEU A 21 16.71 14.66 -7.96
N PRO A 22 16.82 13.83 -9.02
CA PRO A 22 15.74 13.69 -10.00
C PRO A 22 14.44 13.23 -9.33
N ALA A 23 13.36 13.95 -9.58
CA ALA A 23 12.01 13.58 -9.13
C ALA A 23 11.04 13.62 -10.31
N VAL A 24 10.15 12.63 -10.37
CA VAL A 24 9.14 12.46 -11.43
C VAL A 24 7.81 11.99 -10.84
N LEU A 25 6.71 12.20 -11.57
CA LEU A 25 5.43 11.59 -11.25
C LEU A 25 5.46 10.10 -11.61
N GLY A 26 4.84 9.27 -10.76
CA GLY A 26 4.62 7.86 -11.08
C GLY A 26 3.49 7.71 -12.10
N THR A 27 3.51 6.59 -12.81
CA THR A 27 2.53 6.25 -13.86
C THR A 27 2.26 4.75 -13.77
N ASN A 28 1.07 4.33 -14.20
CA ASN A 28 0.75 2.91 -14.38
C ASN A 28 1.39 2.41 -15.69
N SER A 29 2.14 1.31 -15.62
CA SER A 29 2.85 0.76 -16.78
C SER A 29 2.48 -0.69 -17.13
N ASN A 30 1.94 -1.45 -16.16
CA ASN A 30 1.87 -2.92 -16.28
C ASN A 30 0.47 -3.48 -16.01
N ILE A 31 -0.54 -2.62 -15.78
CA ILE A 31 -1.89 -3.05 -15.42
C ILE A 31 -2.86 -2.39 -16.38
N ASP A 32 -3.34 -3.14 -17.36
CA ASP A 32 -4.44 -2.69 -18.21
C ASP A 32 -5.75 -2.70 -17.42
N SER A 33 -6.43 -1.56 -17.40
CA SER A 33 -7.72 -1.40 -16.76
C SER A 33 -8.65 -0.60 -17.65
N VAL A 34 -9.93 -0.99 -17.67
CA VAL A 34 -10.99 -0.29 -18.41
C VAL A 34 -11.32 1.06 -17.78
N ILE A 35 -10.94 1.28 -16.51
CA ILE A 35 -11.26 2.50 -15.76
C ILE A 35 -10.08 3.46 -15.85
N ASP A 36 -10.19 4.49 -16.68
CA ASP A 36 -9.11 5.48 -16.88
C ASP A 36 -8.63 6.14 -15.58
N LYS A 37 -9.55 6.33 -14.64
CA LYS A 37 -9.26 7.00 -13.36
C LYS A 37 -8.22 6.27 -12.51
N VAL A 38 -8.04 4.96 -12.69
CA VAL A 38 -7.02 4.21 -11.94
C VAL A 38 -5.58 4.56 -12.35
N ASN A 39 -5.40 5.20 -13.51
CA ASN A 39 -4.10 5.67 -13.98
C ASN A 39 -3.67 6.98 -13.30
N GLU A 40 -4.57 7.65 -12.60
CA GLU A 40 -4.25 8.84 -11.81
C GLU A 40 -3.35 8.48 -10.63
N THR A 41 -2.39 9.36 -10.35
CA THR A 41 -1.34 9.12 -9.33
C THR A 41 -1.88 8.81 -7.94
N GLU A 42 -3.10 9.23 -7.61
CA GLU A 42 -3.77 8.98 -6.34
C GLU A 42 -4.27 7.54 -6.16
N PHE A 43 -4.54 6.83 -7.25
CA PHE A 43 -5.01 5.44 -7.23
C PHE A 43 -3.89 4.41 -7.39
N LEU A 44 -2.69 4.82 -7.82
CA LEU A 44 -1.57 3.92 -8.10
C LEU A 44 -1.17 3.03 -6.89
N ASN A 45 -1.33 3.51 -5.66
CA ASN A 45 -1.05 2.69 -4.48
C ASN A 45 -2.07 1.54 -4.31
N ALA A 46 -3.36 1.86 -4.42
CA ALA A 46 -4.43 0.86 -4.36
C ALA A 46 -4.32 -0.12 -5.53
N LEU A 47 -4.00 0.38 -6.73
CA LEU A 47 -3.77 -0.43 -7.92
C LEU A 47 -2.63 -1.44 -7.71
N GLY A 48 -1.54 -1.02 -7.07
CA GLY A 48 -0.43 -1.91 -6.70
C GLY A 48 -0.84 -3.03 -5.73
N LEU A 49 -1.68 -2.73 -4.73
CA LEU A 49 -2.21 -3.75 -3.81
C LEU A 49 -3.13 -4.75 -4.51
N VAL A 50 -3.95 -4.28 -5.45
CA VAL A 50 -4.81 -5.15 -6.26
C VAL A 50 -3.98 -6.07 -7.15
N ALA A 51 -2.94 -5.54 -7.81
CA ALA A 51 -2.04 -6.36 -8.62
C ALA A 51 -1.28 -7.39 -7.77
N TRP A 52 -0.79 -6.99 -6.60
CA TRP A 52 -0.16 -7.91 -5.64
C TRP A 52 -1.13 -9.02 -5.21
N GLY A 53 -2.36 -8.64 -4.82
CA GLY A 53 -3.40 -9.59 -4.45
C GLY A 53 -3.70 -10.55 -5.60
N SER A 54 -3.85 -10.06 -6.83
CA SER A 54 -4.10 -10.89 -8.01
C SER A 54 -2.98 -11.90 -8.25
N GLN A 55 -1.71 -11.50 -8.11
CA GLN A 55 -0.58 -12.43 -8.21
C GLN A 55 -0.60 -13.50 -7.11
N VAL A 56 -0.94 -13.11 -5.88
CA VAL A 56 -1.08 -14.04 -4.74
C VAL A 56 -2.21 -15.06 -4.99
N TYR A 57 -3.34 -14.62 -5.55
CA TYR A 57 -4.48 -15.51 -5.84
C TYR A 57 -4.26 -16.41 -7.07
N ASN A 58 -3.62 -15.90 -8.12
CA ASN A 58 -3.37 -16.65 -9.35
C ASN A 58 -2.20 -17.63 -9.23
N GLY A 59 -1.28 -17.42 -8.29
CA GLY A 59 -0.10 -18.26 -8.07
C GLY A 59 -0.35 -19.50 -7.21
N GLY A 60 -1.42 -20.29 -7.42
CA GLY A 60 -1.59 -21.69 -6.99
C GLY A 60 -1.43 -22.08 -5.50
N SER A 61 -0.99 -21.17 -4.64
CA SER A 61 -0.82 -21.36 -3.21
C SER A 61 -1.82 -20.42 -2.56
N GLY A 62 -3.04 -20.93 -2.39
CA GLY A 62 -4.10 -20.25 -1.67
C GLY A 62 -3.53 -19.56 -0.43
N LEU A 63 -3.96 -18.33 -0.22
CA LEU A 63 -3.67 -17.51 0.95
C LEU A 63 -3.64 -18.40 2.21
N ARG A 64 -2.43 -18.84 2.62
CA ARG A 64 -2.22 -19.29 3.99
C ARG A 64 -2.28 -18.02 4.81
N MET A 65 -3.49 -17.52 5.04
CA MET A 65 -3.77 -16.70 6.20
C MET A 65 -3.14 -17.44 7.36
N PRO A 66 -2.18 -16.86 8.10
CA PRO A 66 -1.68 -17.47 9.33
C PRO A 66 -2.75 -17.48 10.45
N GLY A 67 -4.04 -17.43 10.07
CA GLY A 67 -5.05 -16.57 10.68
C GLY A 67 -5.96 -17.24 11.71
N GLY A 68 -5.78 -18.52 12.00
CA GLY A 68 -6.37 -19.12 13.20
C GLY A 68 -5.42 -18.95 14.37
N ALA A 69 -4.38 -19.77 14.39
CA ALA A 69 -3.49 -19.92 15.54
C ALA A 69 -2.59 -18.71 15.85
N ILE A 70 -2.23 -17.87 14.87
CA ILE A 70 -1.33 -16.71 15.13
C ILE A 70 -2.14 -15.47 15.53
N VAL A 71 -3.36 -15.30 15.01
CA VAL A 71 -4.29 -14.23 15.46
C VAL A 71 -4.72 -14.50 16.90
N GLU A 72 -5.05 -15.74 17.23
CA GLU A 72 -5.45 -16.13 18.60
C GLU A 72 -4.31 -15.88 19.61
N LYS A 73 -3.08 -16.27 19.27
CA LYS A 73 -1.87 -16.00 20.08
C LYS A 73 -1.55 -14.50 20.22
N GLY A 74 -1.84 -13.70 19.19
CA GLY A 74 -1.67 -12.24 19.22
C GLY A 74 -2.67 -11.56 20.15
N VAL A 75 -3.94 -11.97 20.09
CA VAL A 75 -5.02 -11.46 20.95
C VAL A 75 -4.80 -11.86 22.41
N GLU A 76 -4.34 -13.07 22.68
CA GLU A 76 -4.02 -13.50 24.05
C GLU A 76 -2.89 -12.69 24.68
N LYS A 77 -1.83 -12.39 23.92
CA LYS A 77 -0.74 -11.53 24.41
C LYS A 77 -1.21 -10.10 24.67
N LEU A 78 -2.04 -9.53 23.80
CA LEU A 78 -2.63 -8.21 24.01
C LEU A 78 -3.54 -8.18 25.25
N LYS A 79 -4.38 -9.21 25.42
CA LYS A 79 -5.26 -9.34 26.60
C LYS A 79 -4.47 -9.51 27.90
N LYS A 80 -3.35 -10.23 27.86
CA LYS A 80 -2.47 -10.44 29.03
C LYS A 80 -1.70 -9.18 29.41
N MET A 81 -1.25 -8.39 28.43
CA MET A 81 -0.63 -7.09 28.69
C MET A 81 -1.65 -6.07 29.21
N PHE A 82 -2.87 -6.05 28.66
CA PHE A 82 -3.93 -5.17 29.17
C PHE A 82 -4.34 -5.53 30.61
N LYS A 83 -4.47 -6.83 30.92
CA LYS A 83 -4.71 -7.32 32.30
C LYS A 83 -3.58 -7.01 33.29
N SER A 84 -2.35 -6.79 32.81
CA SER A 84 -1.19 -6.47 33.66
C SER A 84 -1.02 -4.97 33.90
N LEU A 85 -1.72 -4.12 33.14
CA LEU A 85 -1.67 -2.66 33.21
C LEU A 85 -2.93 -2.05 33.82
N VAL A 86 -3.94 -2.87 34.10
CA VAL A 86 -5.09 -2.51 34.93
C VAL A 86 -4.82 -3.04 36.34
N PRO A 87 -4.74 -2.17 37.38
CA PRO A 87 -4.66 -2.59 38.78
C PRO A 87 -5.91 -3.33 39.24
#